data_AF-A0A2P7R6E6-F1
#
_entry.id   AF-A0A2P7R6E6-F1
#
_cell.length_a   1.000
_cell.length_b   1.000
_cell.length_c   1.000
_cell.angle_alpha   90.00
_cell.angle_beta   90.00
_cell.angle_gamma   90.00
#
_symmetry.space_group_name_H-M   'P 1'
#
loop_
_entity.id
_entity.type
_entity.pdbx_description
1 polymer ?
#
loop_
_entity_poly.entity_id
_entity_poly.type
_entity_poly.pdbx_seq_one_letter_code
_entity_poly.pdbx_strand_id
1 'polypeptide(L)'
;MSPALAAFCRLYQGLSPAGLQALREVYAPDVHFCDPAHELRGVSALQAYFEGLFAHVSQCRFDIAQAMEQDGEAFIRWQMHLVHPRLNGGAGITVPGVSHLRFDGQVYYHRDYFDLGNLLYEQLPVLGGVIRALKRRLSA
;
A
#
# COMPACT_ATOMS: atom_id res chain seq x y z
N MET A 1 12.77 -18.00 4.24
CA MET A 1 11.70 -17.34 3.47
C MET A 1 10.90 -18.42 2.75
N SER A 2 9.63 -18.62 3.12
CA SER A 2 8.73 -19.55 2.45
C SER A 2 8.48 -19.15 0.99
N PRO A 3 8.04 -20.10 0.15
CA PRO A 3 7.65 -19.82 -1.23
C PRO A 3 6.55 -18.74 -1.34
N ALA A 4 5.58 -18.76 -0.43
CA ALA A 4 4.48 -17.79 -0.37
C ALA A 4 5.01 -16.36 -0.15
N LEU A 5 5.86 -16.18 0.86
CA LEU A 5 6.46 -14.88 1.15
C LEU A 5 7.39 -14.41 0.01
N ALA A 6 8.15 -15.32 -0.59
CA ALA A 6 8.99 -15.00 -1.73
C ALA A 6 8.17 -14.55 -2.96
N ALA A 7 7.03 -15.21 -3.22
CA ALA A 7 6.12 -14.86 -4.30
C ALA A 7 5.47 -13.50 -4.05
N PHE A 8 5.01 -13.24 -2.81
CA PHE A 8 4.51 -11.93 -2.40
C PHE A 8 5.54 -10.83 -2.64
N CYS A 9 6.78 -10.99 -2.17
CA CYS A 9 7.81 -9.98 -2.31
C CYS A 9 8.11 -9.66 -3.78
N ARG A 10 8.19 -10.68 -4.64
CA ARG A 10 8.38 -10.51 -6.08
C ARG A 10 7.21 -9.78 -6.73
N LEU A 11 5.98 -10.16 -6.36
CA LEU A 11 4.77 -9.53 -6.87
C LEU A 11 4.74 -8.03 -6.53
N TYR A 12 5.01 -7.66 -5.28
CA TYR A 12 4.95 -6.26 -4.82
C TYR A 12 6.07 -5.39 -5.38
N GLN A 13 7.28 -5.94 -5.55
CA GLN A 13 8.39 -5.22 -6.22
C GLN A 13 8.12 -5.00 -7.71
N GLY A 14 7.43 -5.94 -8.36
CA GLY A 14 7.04 -5.87 -9.78
C GLY A 14 5.61 -5.41 -10.02
N LEU A 15 4.94 -4.85 -9.00
CA LEU A 15 3.51 -4.58 -9.06
C LEU A 15 3.23 -3.54 -10.14
N SER A 16 2.48 -3.96 -11.14
CA SER A 16 2.14 -3.17 -12.31
C SER A 16 0.73 -3.55 -12.78
N PRO A 17 0.06 -2.71 -13.58
CA PRO A 17 -1.25 -3.05 -14.13
C PRO A 17 -1.28 -4.42 -14.84
N ALA A 18 -0.20 -4.76 -15.56
CA ALA A 18 -0.06 -6.03 -16.25
C ALA A 18 0.18 -7.22 -15.28
N GLY A 19 0.79 -6.95 -14.12
CA GLY A 19 1.09 -7.95 -13.09
C GLY A 19 -0.10 -8.32 -12.19
N LEU A 20 -1.25 -7.65 -12.31
CA LEU A 20 -2.41 -7.89 -11.44
C LEU A 20 -3.01 -9.29 -11.60
N GLN A 21 -2.84 -9.94 -12.74
CA GLN A 21 -3.29 -11.32 -12.91
C GLN A 21 -2.56 -12.29 -11.98
N ALA A 22 -1.30 -11.99 -11.62
CA ALA A 22 -0.51 -12.81 -10.70
C ALA A 22 -0.95 -12.69 -9.23
N LEU A 23 -1.90 -11.79 -8.90
CA LEU A 23 -2.49 -11.73 -7.56
C LEU A 23 -3.10 -13.07 -7.14
N ARG A 24 -3.72 -13.80 -8.08
CA ARG A 24 -4.38 -15.09 -7.81
C ARG A 24 -3.40 -16.23 -7.51
N GLU A 25 -2.13 -16.05 -7.84
CA GLU A 25 -1.07 -17.03 -7.53
C GLU A 25 -0.52 -16.82 -6.11
N VAL A 26 -0.64 -15.59 -5.59
CA VAL A 26 -0.12 -15.19 -4.28
C VAL A 26 -1.19 -15.21 -3.20
N TYR A 27 -2.42 -14.83 -3.54
CA TYR A 27 -3.51 -14.66 -2.59
C TYR A 27 -4.54 -15.77 -2.66
N ALA A 28 -5.02 -16.17 -1.47
CA ALA A 28 -6.15 -17.06 -1.32
C ALA A 28 -7.42 -16.42 -1.93
N PRO A 29 -8.36 -17.22 -2.49
CA PRO A 29 -9.58 -16.70 -3.08
C PRO A 29 -10.41 -15.83 -2.13
N ASP A 30 -10.35 -16.11 -0.83
CA ASP A 30 -11.08 -15.47 0.27
C ASP A 30 -10.20 -14.52 1.12
N VAL A 31 -9.05 -14.08 0.60
CA VAL A 31 -8.11 -13.20 1.31
C VAL A 31 -8.82 -12.04 2.02
N HIS A 32 -8.45 -11.82 3.28
CA HIS A 32 -8.81 -10.61 4.02
C HIS A 32 -7.69 -9.58 3.89
N PHE A 33 -7.95 -8.50 3.15
CA PHE A 33 -7.03 -7.38 2.98
C PHE A 33 -7.50 -6.17 3.79
N CYS A 34 -6.59 -5.48 4.46
CA CYS A 34 -6.88 -4.26 5.21
C CYS A 34 -5.72 -3.28 5.10
N ASP A 35 -6.00 -2.05 4.72
CA ASP A 35 -5.07 -0.93 4.82
C ASP A 35 -5.74 0.21 5.62
N PRO A 36 -5.06 1.33 5.90
CA PRO A 36 -5.66 2.46 6.62
C PRO A 36 -6.88 3.11 5.95
N ALA A 37 -7.14 2.84 4.67
CA ALA A 37 -8.22 3.42 3.88
C ALA A 37 -9.36 2.44 3.57
N HIS A 38 -9.06 1.14 3.44
CA HIS A 38 -9.98 0.13 2.94
C HIS A 38 -9.85 -1.21 3.68
N GLU A 39 -10.97 -1.93 3.75
CA GLU A 39 -11.02 -3.34 4.14
C GLU A 39 -11.73 -4.11 3.02
N LEU A 40 -11.08 -5.15 2.49
CA LEU A 40 -11.54 -5.92 1.34
C LEU A 40 -11.54 -7.42 1.67
N ARG A 41 -12.47 -8.14 1.05
CA ARG A 41 -12.55 -9.60 1.13
C ARG A 41 -12.57 -10.21 -0.26
N GLY A 42 -11.70 -11.19 -0.45
CA GLY A 42 -11.55 -11.97 -1.67
C GLY A 42 -10.66 -11.32 -2.73
N VAL A 43 -9.99 -12.17 -3.49
CA VAL A 43 -8.96 -11.75 -4.46
C VAL A 43 -9.53 -10.90 -5.60
N SER A 44 -10.80 -11.11 -5.98
CA SER A 44 -11.47 -10.31 -7.01
C SER A 44 -11.66 -8.85 -6.57
N ALA A 45 -12.04 -8.62 -5.31
CA ALA A 45 -12.19 -7.27 -4.77
C ALA A 45 -10.84 -6.57 -4.65
N LEU A 46 -9.81 -7.31 -4.22
CA LEU A 46 -8.43 -6.83 -4.15
C LEU A 46 -7.89 -6.43 -5.54
N GLN A 47 -8.15 -7.26 -6.56
CA GLN A 47 -7.75 -6.97 -7.94
C GLN A 47 -8.42 -5.68 -8.45
N ALA A 48 -9.74 -5.54 -8.30
CA ALA A 48 -10.47 -4.35 -8.72
C ALA A 48 -9.98 -3.08 -8.00
N TYR A 49 -9.64 -3.20 -6.72
CA TYR A 49 -9.04 -2.10 -5.96
C TYR A 49 -7.70 -1.65 -6.55
N PHE A 50 -6.78 -2.58 -6.81
CA PHE A 50 -5.50 -2.24 -7.42
C PHE A 50 -5.66 -1.70 -8.85
N GLU A 51 -6.58 -2.22 -9.66
CA GLU A 51 -6.89 -1.67 -10.99
C GLU A 51 -7.31 -0.19 -10.89
N GLY A 52 -8.19 0.14 -9.94
CA GLY A 52 -8.60 1.51 -9.68
C GLY A 52 -7.47 2.41 -9.17
N LEU A 53 -6.61 1.90 -8.29
CA LEU A 53 -5.43 2.60 -7.80
C LEU A 53 -4.48 2.94 -8.95
N PHE A 54 -4.19 1.95 -9.81
CA PHE A 54 -3.27 2.10 -10.94
C PHE A 54 -3.81 3.00 -12.06
N ALA A 55 -5.12 3.11 -12.23
CA ALA A 55 -5.71 4.00 -13.23
C ALA A 55 -5.41 5.49 -13.00
N HIS A 56 -5.02 5.87 -11.77
CA HIS A 56 -4.90 7.27 -11.36
C HIS A 56 -3.49 7.67 -10.89
N VAL A 57 -2.60 6.73 -10.61
CA VAL A 57 -1.21 6.99 -10.22
C VAL A 57 -0.30 7.01 -11.45
N SER A 58 0.65 7.94 -11.51
CA SER A 58 1.65 7.99 -12.58
C SER A 58 2.78 7.00 -12.35
N GLN A 59 3.14 6.77 -11.09
CA GLN A 59 4.14 5.77 -10.70
C GLN A 59 3.83 5.30 -9.28
N CYS A 60 3.89 3.99 -9.05
CA CYS A 60 3.83 3.39 -7.72
C CYS A 60 4.81 2.22 -7.70
N ARG A 61 5.76 2.23 -6.76
CA ARG A 61 6.65 1.08 -6.52
C ARG A 61 6.86 0.87 -5.04
N PHE A 62 7.13 -0.39 -4.67
CA PHE A 62 7.44 -0.79 -3.30
C PHE A 62 8.86 -1.32 -3.23
N ASP A 63 9.70 -0.67 -2.44
CA ASP A 63 11.05 -1.11 -2.14
C ASP A 63 11.01 -1.88 -0.81
N ILE A 64 11.12 -3.21 -0.88
CA ILE A 64 11.11 -4.08 0.30
C ILE A 64 12.46 -3.97 1.00
N ALA A 65 12.44 -3.44 2.23
CA ALA A 65 13.64 -3.23 3.03
C ALA A 65 14.01 -4.46 3.86
N GLN A 66 13.01 -5.13 4.43
CA GLN A 66 13.24 -6.31 5.30
C GLN A 66 11.97 -7.16 5.36
N ALA A 67 12.13 -8.48 5.38
CA ALA A 67 11.05 -9.42 5.67
C ALA A 67 11.47 -10.32 6.84
N MET A 68 10.56 -10.47 7.80
CA MET A 68 10.69 -11.35 8.95
C MET A 68 9.55 -12.35 8.90
N GLU A 69 9.86 -13.63 9.06
CA GLU A 69 8.89 -14.71 8.92
C GLU A 69 8.96 -15.62 10.15
N GLN A 70 7.80 -15.98 10.69
CA GLN A 70 7.68 -16.91 11.80
C GLN A 70 6.30 -17.59 11.77
N ASP A 71 6.27 -18.92 11.88
CA ASP A 71 5.05 -19.72 12.11
C ASP A 71 3.88 -19.45 11.14
N GLY A 72 4.17 -19.28 9.83
CA GLY A 72 3.15 -19.00 8.81
C GLY A 72 2.67 -17.54 8.78
N GLU A 73 3.32 -16.67 9.55
CA GLU A 73 3.13 -15.23 9.53
C GLU A 73 4.40 -14.51 9.07
N ALA A 74 4.24 -13.30 8.51
CA ALA A 74 5.36 -12.45 8.17
C ALA A 74 5.09 -10.97 8.41
N PHE A 75 6.14 -10.26 8.79
CA PHE A 75 6.18 -8.80 8.81
C PHE A 75 7.19 -8.30 7.78
N ILE A 76 6.75 -7.40 6.91
CA ILE A 76 7.56 -6.87 5.82
C ILE A 76 7.64 -5.36 5.96
N ARG A 77 8.84 -4.83 6.18
CA ARG A 77 9.12 -3.39 6.10
C ARG A 77 9.37 -3.00 4.65
N TRP A 78 8.73 -1.94 4.22
CA TRP A 78 8.87 -1.43 2.86
C TRP A 78 8.85 0.10 2.81
N GLN A 79 9.28 0.65 1.67
CA GLN A 79 9.09 2.04 1.30
C GLN A 79 8.27 2.11 0.01
N MET A 80 7.15 2.81 0.06
CA MET A 80 6.33 3.09 -1.12
C MET A 80 6.82 4.40 -1.74
N HIS A 81 7.10 4.37 -3.04
CA HIS A 81 7.35 5.57 -3.84
C HIS A 81 6.18 5.81 -4.77
N LEU A 82 5.52 6.95 -4.60
CA LEU A 82 4.31 7.32 -5.30
C LEU A 82 4.49 8.64 -6.05
N VAL A 83 4.05 8.69 -7.30
CA VAL A 83 3.84 9.92 -8.06
C VAL A 83 2.38 9.96 -8.48
N HIS A 84 1.65 10.97 -8.01
CA HIS A 84 0.24 11.14 -8.33
C HIS A 84 -0.04 12.59 -8.76
N PRO A 85 -0.67 12.85 -9.91
CA PRO A 85 -0.83 14.22 -10.45
C PRO A 85 -1.54 15.21 -9.51
N ARG A 86 -2.40 14.70 -8.61
CA ARG A 86 -3.16 15.52 -7.65
C ARG A 86 -2.51 15.63 -6.26
N LEU A 87 -1.39 14.93 -6.02
CA LEU A 87 -0.67 14.96 -4.75
C LEU A 87 0.71 15.58 -4.96
N ASN A 88 1.19 16.33 -3.98
CA ASN A 88 2.49 16.99 -3.96
C ASN A 88 2.82 17.80 -5.23
N GLY A 89 1.80 18.38 -5.88
CA GLY A 89 1.98 19.07 -7.16
C GLY A 89 2.54 18.19 -8.29
N GLY A 90 2.36 16.87 -8.22
CA GLY A 90 2.91 15.89 -9.14
C GLY A 90 4.34 15.45 -8.84
N ALA A 91 4.95 15.91 -7.74
CA ALA A 91 6.26 15.43 -7.29
C ALA A 91 6.17 14.07 -6.58
N GLY A 92 7.29 13.35 -6.52
CA GLY A 92 7.37 12.06 -5.84
C GLY A 92 7.18 12.17 -4.32
N ILE A 93 6.49 11.18 -3.76
CA ILE A 93 6.22 11.02 -2.32
C ILE A 93 6.82 9.68 -1.91
N THR A 94 7.46 9.63 -0.74
CA THR A 94 7.97 8.39 -0.16
C THR A 94 7.31 8.15 1.18
N VAL A 95 6.68 6.98 1.34
CA VAL A 95 5.98 6.62 2.57
C VAL A 95 6.53 5.29 3.10
N PRO A 96 7.08 5.25 4.33
CA PRO A 96 7.45 4.01 4.97
C PRO A 96 6.20 3.25 5.45
N GLY A 97 6.27 1.92 5.40
CA GLY A 97 5.19 1.07 5.89
C GLY A 97 5.64 -0.31 6.29
N VAL A 98 4.70 -1.05 6.88
CA VAL A 98 4.87 -2.44 7.27
C VAL A 98 3.65 -3.24 6.85
N SER A 99 3.84 -4.38 6.18
CA SER A 99 2.78 -5.35 5.94
C SER A 99 2.86 -6.48 6.97
N HIS A 100 1.72 -6.88 7.51
CA HIS A 100 1.54 -8.12 8.25
C HIS A 100 0.79 -9.12 7.37
N LEU A 101 1.38 -10.29 7.17
CA LEU A 101 0.84 -11.36 6.35
C LEU A 101 0.60 -12.61 7.19
N ARG A 102 -0.43 -13.37 6.83
CA ARG A 102 -0.58 -14.78 7.21
C ARG A 102 -0.86 -15.61 5.98
N PHE A 103 -0.24 -16.78 5.90
CA PHE A 103 -0.31 -17.63 4.72
C PHE A 103 -0.27 -19.11 5.08
N ASP A 104 -0.93 -19.91 4.24
CA ASP A 104 -0.82 -21.37 4.20
C ASP A 104 -0.78 -21.78 2.72
N GLY A 105 0.44 -21.82 2.16
CA GLY A 105 0.68 -21.88 0.71
C GLY A 105 0.39 -20.57 -0.02
N GLN A 106 -0.75 -19.92 0.26
CA GLN A 106 -1.17 -18.61 -0.25
C GLN A 106 -1.50 -17.65 0.89
N VAL A 107 -1.40 -16.36 0.62
CA VAL A 107 -1.73 -15.28 1.59
C VAL A 107 -3.24 -15.20 1.75
N TYR A 108 -3.73 -15.53 2.96
CA TYR A 108 -5.15 -15.42 3.31
C TYR A 108 -5.46 -14.20 4.18
N TYR A 109 -4.44 -13.58 4.77
CA TYR A 109 -4.57 -12.33 5.51
C TYR A 109 -3.43 -11.39 5.13
N HIS A 110 -3.78 -10.15 4.81
CA HIS A 110 -2.83 -9.09 4.56
C HIS A 110 -3.32 -7.79 5.20
N ARG A 111 -2.52 -7.24 6.11
CA ARG A 111 -2.73 -5.90 6.62
C ARG A 111 -1.54 -4.98 6.38
N ASP A 112 -1.80 -3.82 5.80
CA ASP A 112 -0.81 -2.76 5.62
C ASP A 112 -0.93 -1.70 6.72
N TYR A 113 0.22 -1.36 7.29
CA TYR A 113 0.39 -0.29 8.27
C TYR A 113 1.27 0.79 7.67
N PHE A 114 0.68 1.93 7.32
CA PHE A 114 1.39 3.13 6.91
C PHE A 114 0.61 4.38 7.33
N ASP A 115 1.28 5.53 7.28
CA ASP A 115 0.67 6.79 7.65
C ASP A 115 -0.09 7.40 6.45
N LEU A 116 -1.42 7.20 6.45
CA LEU A 116 -2.32 7.82 5.47
C LEU A 116 -2.36 9.35 5.59
N GLY A 117 -2.10 9.88 6.80
CA GLY A 117 -1.89 11.28 7.11
C GLY A 117 -0.79 11.89 6.25
N ASN A 118 0.40 11.31 6.35
CA ASN A 118 1.59 11.67 5.58
C ASN A 118 1.37 11.47 4.06
N LEU A 119 0.66 10.42 3.66
CA LEU A 119 0.38 10.16 2.24
C LEU A 119 -0.57 11.20 1.61
N LEU A 120 -1.65 11.59 2.31
CA LEU A 120 -2.71 12.42 1.76
C LEU A 120 -2.67 13.87 2.27
N TYR A 121 -2.69 14.08 3.58
CA TYR A 121 -2.93 15.40 4.16
C TYR A 121 -1.74 16.35 3.99
N GLU A 122 -0.51 15.83 4.06
CA GLU A 122 0.70 16.62 3.83
C GLU A 122 0.94 16.93 2.35
N GLN A 123 0.32 16.16 1.46
CA GLN A 123 0.57 16.20 0.02
C GLN A 123 -0.57 16.87 -0.75
N LEU A 124 -1.71 17.15 -0.12
CA LEU A 124 -2.83 17.85 -0.75
C LEU A 124 -2.61 19.38 -0.73
N PRO A 125 -2.56 20.04 -1.91
CA PRO A 125 -2.23 21.47 -1.99
C PRO A 125 -3.24 22.40 -1.30
N VAL A 126 -4.49 21.93 -1.09
CA VAL A 126 -5.60 22.73 -0.57
C VAL A 126 -5.61 22.80 0.97
N LEU A 127 -5.14 21.77 1.67
CA LEU A 127 -5.14 21.73 3.14
C LEU A 127 -4.07 22.65 3.76
N GLY A 128 -3.01 22.98 3.01
CA GLY A 128 -2.00 23.94 3.45
C GLY A 128 -2.55 25.37 3.67
N GLY A 129 -3.64 25.75 2.97
CA GLY A 129 -4.31 27.04 3.17
C GLY A 129 -5.14 27.09 4.45
N VAL A 130 -5.93 26.03 4.70
CA VAL A 130 -6.82 25.91 5.86
C VAL A 130 -6.02 25.76 7.16
N ILE A 131 -4.96 24.96 7.15
CA ILE A 131 -4.07 24.78 8.33
C ILE A 131 -3.34 26.08 8.68
N ARG A 132 -2.85 26.85 7.67
CA ARG A 132 -2.26 28.19 7.90
C ARG A 132 -3.26 29.18 8.49
N ALA A 133 -4.51 29.13 8.04
CA ALA A 133 -5.58 29.98 8.57
C ALA A 133 -5.92 29.62 10.03
N LEU A 134 -5.99 28.33 10.36
CA LEU A 134 -6.25 27.86 11.74
C LEU A 134 -5.10 28.22 12.70
N LYS A 135 -3.83 28.03 12.29
CA LYS A 135 -2.67 28.41 13.11
C LYS A 135 -2.61 29.91 13.44
N ARG A 136 -3.00 30.78 12.49
CA ARG A 136 -3.13 32.23 12.75
C ARG A 136 -4.21 32.56 13.77
N ARG A 137 -5.32 31.82 13.79
CA ARG A 137 -6.45 32.08 14.71
C ARG A 137 -6.18 31.56 16.12
N LEU A 138 -5.30 30.58 16.26
CA LEU A 138 -4.92 30.00 17.56
C LEU A 138 -3.70 30.66 18.20
N SER A 139 -2.99 31.51 17.45
CA SER A 139 -1.85 32.31 17.96
C SER A 139 -2.25 33.77 18.24
N ALA A 140 -3.56 34.05 18.29
CA ALA A 140 -4.16 35.34 18.62
C ALA A 140 -4.92 35.24 19.95
#